data_AF-B2ATD7-F1
#
_entry.id   AF-B2ATD7-F1
#
_cell.length_a   1.000
_cell.length_b   1.000
_cell.length_c   1.000
_cell.angle_alpha   90.00
_cell.angle_beta   90.00
_cell.angle_gamma   90.00
#
_symmetry.space_group_name_H-M   'P 1'
#
loop_
_entity.id
_entity.type
_entity.pdbx_description
1 polymer ?
#
loop_
_entity_poly.entity_id
_entity_poly.type
_entity_poly.pdbx_seq_one_letter_code
_entity_poly.pdbx_strand_id
1 'polypeptide(L)'
;MVALSLITLATLLGSALANPVPVPSFDVEIPAANASEVDKRQAAEGVYLLNCGPPSNPNTYHPVVYCPDISNCGRIPSNNNLCYGPTKWETSTGSCRFPTGVTFTWNIVANAQEFPYFAVVGSGNNGRPRPFTIRKDNQGVLYRDGQGYNCRAIYVAV
;
A
#
# COMPACT_ATOMS: atom_id res chain seq x y z
N MET A 1 52.82 42.27 72.12
CA MET A 1 51.78 41.30 72.52
C MET A 1 51.33 40.55 71.28
N VAL A 2 51.39 39.23 71.33
CA VAL A 2 51.09 38.24 70.28
C VAL A 2 49.71 37.65 70.56
N ALA A 3 48.87 37.46 69.53
CA ALA A 3 47.84 36.41 69.41
C ALA A 3 47.19 36.50 68.01
N LEU A 4 47.45 35.59 67.07
CA LEU A 4 46.72 34.34 66.77
C LEU A 4 45.22 34.51 66.46
N SER A 5 44.80 34.18 65.23
CA SER A 5 43.66 33.28 64.88
C SER A 5 43.38 33.36 63.36
N LEU A 6 43.75 32.36 62.56
CA LEU A 6 42.99 31.19 62.05
C LEU A 6 42.38 31.36 60.64
N ILE A 7 42.98 30.60 59.71
CA ILE A 7 42.37 29.66 58.75
C ILE A 7 41.14 30.13 57.96
N THR A 8 41.23 30.17 56.62
CA THR A 8 40.49 29.21 55.77
C THR A 8 40.91 29.28 54.30
N LEU A 9 41.29 28.10 53.80
CA LEU A 9 41.53 27.74 52.42
C LEU A 9 40.17 27.66 51.70
N ALA A 10 39.94 28.47 50.66
CA ALA A 10 38.75 28.37 49.81
C ALA A 10 39.16 27.89 48.43
N THR A 11 38.66 26.71 48.10
CA THR A 11 38.82 25.94 46.87
C THR A 11 38.27 26.67 45.64
N LEU A 12 39.03 26.67 44.55
CA LEU A 12 38.51 27.03 43.22
C LEU A 12 37.51 25.95 42.77
N LEU A 13 36.22 26.25 42.86
CA LEU A 13 35.18 25.54 42.13
C LEU A 13 35.16 26.08 40.69
N GLY A 14 35.95 25.47 39.81
CA GLY A 14 35.77 25.61 38.38
C GLY A 14 34.47 24.91 37.97
N SER A 15 33.41 25.69 37.75
CA SER A 15 32.18 25.20 37.14
C SER A 15 32.46 24.93 35.66
N ALA A 16 32.68 23.67 35.28
CA ALA A 16 32.57 23.28 33.90
C ALA A 16 31.09 23.40 33.51
N LEU A 17 30.71 24.49 32.83
CA LEU A 17 29.48 24.50 32.05
C LEU A 17 29.73 23.57 30.87
N ALA A 18 29.32 22.31 31.02
CA ALA A 18 29.09 21.45 29.88
C ALA A 18 28.01 22.15 29.05
N ASN A 19 28.40 22.78 27.95
CA ASN A 19 27.45 23.18 26.93
C ASN A 19 26.68 21.92 26.53
N PRO A 20 25.33 21.94 26.51
CA PRO A 20 24.59 20.85 25.92
C PRO A 20 25.09 20.69 24.48
N VAL A 21 25.61 19.51 24.17
CA VAL A 21 25.85 19.12 22.79
C VAL A 21 24.52 19.36 22.07
N PRO A 22 24.49 20.08 20.94
CA PRO A 22 23.30 20.18 20.13
C PRO A 22 22.89 18.76 19.76
N VAL A 23 21.88 18.24 20.44
CA VAL A 23 21.17 17.06 19.97
C VAL A 23 20.55 17.53 18.66
N PRO A 24 20.81 16.87 17.51
CA PRO A 24 20.06 17.18 16.32
C PRO A 24 18.59 16.90 16.63
N SER A 25 17.84 17.97 16.85
CA SER A 25 16.38 17.93 16.86
C SER A 25 15.98 17.50 15.46
N PHE A 26 15.59 16.25 15.31
CA PHE A 26 14.82 15.82 14.14
C PHE A 26 13.40 16.35 14.32
N ASP A 27 13.28 17.67 14.25
CA ASP A 27 12.01 18.33 13.97
C ASP A 27 11.76 18.14 12.47
N VAL A 28 11.40 16.91 12.08
CA VAL A 28 10.61 16.74 10.88
C VAL A 28 9.21 17.16 11.29
N GLU A 29 8.94 18.46 11.14
CA GLU A 29 7.61 18.98 10.95
C GLU A 29 6.96 18.12 9.87
N ILE A 30 6.10 17.18 10.26
CA ILE A 30 5.26 16.47 9.30
C ILE A 30 4.27 17.54 8.84
N PRO A 31 4.34 18.04 7.60
CA PRO A 31 3.27 18.85 7.10
C PRO A 31 2.08 17.91 6.94
N ALA A 32 1.10 18.05 7.83
CA ALA A 32 -0.24 17.57 7.59
C ALA A 32 -0.75 18.31 6.33
N ALA A 33 -1.10 17.52 5.29
CA ALA A 33 -1.35 17.91 3.88
C ALA A 33 -0.06 17.99 3.04
N ASN A 34 0.28 17.08 2.11
CA ASN A 34 -0.54 16.23 1.23
C ASN A 34 0.15 14.89 0.96
N ALA A 35 -0.17 13.84 1.72
CA ALA A 35 0.19 12.45 1.35
C ALA A 35 -0.65 11.92 0.15
N SER A 36 -1.30 12.81 -0.62
CA SER A 36 -2.42 12.45 -1.50
C SER A 36 -2.07 12.26 -2.98
N GLU A 37 -0.98 12.81 -3.53
CA GLU A 37 -0.90 12.98 -5.01
C GLU A 37 0.35 12.42 -5.73
N VAL A 38 1.50 12.18 -5.09
CA VAL A 38 2.75 11.85 -5.86
C VAL A 38 3.23 10.38 -5.73
N ASP A 39 2.94 9.69 -4.62
CA ASP A 39 3.31 8.26 -4.45
C ASP A 39 2.28 7.26 -5.00
N LYS A 40 1.23 7.73 -5.69
CA LYS A 40 0.17 6.89 -6.28
C LYS A 40 0.36 6.53 -7.76
N ARG A 41 1.39 7.03 -8.47
CA ARG A 41 1.43 6.99 -9.95
C ARG A 41 2.76 6.53 -10.60
N GLN A 42 3.52 5.63 -10.00
CA GLN A 42 4.69 5.01 -10.67
C GLN A 42 4.61 3.50 -10.88
N ALA A 43 3.39 2.96 -10.91
CA ALA A 43 3.08 1.76 -11.67
C ALA A 43 2.09 2.20 -12.76
N ALA A 44 2.59 2.50 -13.96
CA ALA A 44 1.69 2.81 -15.07
C ALA A 44 0.72 1.65 -15.29
N GLU A 45 1.20 0.42 -15.13
CA GLU A 45 0.37 -0.77 -15.19
C GLU A 45 -0.10 -1.26 -13.81
N GLY A 46 -1.24 -1.95 -13.79
CA GLY A 46 -1.74 -2.64 -12.61
C GLY A 46 -2.68 -3.78 -12.96
N VAL A 47 -2.97 -4.63 -11.99
CA VAL A 47 -3.96 -5.71 -12.11
C VAL A 47 -4.99 -5.58 -11.00
N TYR A 48 -6.26 -5.56 -11.36
CA TYR A 48 -7.37 -5.54 -10.40
C TYR A 48 -8.00 -6.92 -10.26
N LEU A 49 -8.23 -7.34 -9.02
CA LEU A 49 -9.03 -8.52 -8.69
C LEU A 49 -10.42 -8.03 -8.27
N LEU A 50 -11.44 -8.36 -9.06
CA LEU A 50 -12.75 -7.73 -8.98
C LEU A 50 -13.83 -8.72 -8.56
N ASN A 51 -14.81 -8.26 -7.79
CA ASN A 51 -16.09 -8.97 -7.69
C ASN A 51 -17.15 -8.20 -8.48
N CYS A 52 -17.81 -8.89 -9.39
CA CYS A 52 -18.85 -8.33 -10.23
C CYS A 52 -20.18 -9.02 -9.99
N GLY A 53 -21.25 -8.23 -10.01
CA GLY A 53 -22.61 -8.74 -10.01
C GLY A 53 -23.65 -7.65 -9.82
N PRO A 54 -24.94 -8.02 -9.78
CA PRO A 54 -26.00 -7.08 -9.43
C PRO A 54 -25.84 -6.60 -7.99
N PRO A 55 -26.47 -5.47 -7.61
CA PRO A 55 -26.44 -4.97 -6.23
C PRO A 55 -26.88 -5.99 -5.17
N SER A 56 -27.77 -6.92 -5.53
CA SER A 56 -28.25 -8.00 -4.67
C SER A 56 -27.28 -9.17 -4.51
N ASN A 57 -26.34 -9.35 -5.43
CA ASN A 57 -25.32 -10.40 -5.39
C ASN A 57 -24.01 -9.91 -6.03
N PRO A 58 -23.19 -9.14 -5.31
CA PRO A 58 -21.99 -8.50 -5.87
C PRO A 58 -20.86 -9.49 -6.22
N ASN A 59 -21.04 -10.78 -5.96
CA ASN A 59 -20.03 -11.83 -6.14
C ASN A 59 -20.50 -12.87 -7.19
N THR A 60 -21.15 -12.42 -8.26
CA THR A 60 -21.65 -13.32 -9.31
C THR A 60 -20.51 -13.92 -10.13
N TYR A 61 -19.47 -13.15 -10.40
CA TYR A 61 -18.25 -13.62 -11.05
C TYR A 61 -17.03 -12.76 -10.66
N HIS A 62 -15.84 -13.29 -10.96
CA HIS A 62 -14.58 -12.84 -10.37
C HIS A 62 -13.54 -12.51 -11.45
N PRO A 63 -13.64 -11.39 -12.16
CA PRO A 63 -12.67 -11.08 -13.20
C PRO A 63 -11.36 -10.55 -12.62
N VAL A 64 -10.27 -10.89 -13.30
CA VAL A 64 -8.95 -10.31 -13.14
C VAL A 64 -8.70 -9.41 -14.34
N VAL A 65 -8.47 -8.12 -14.08
CA VAL A 65 -8.36 -7.09 -15.12
C VAL A 65 -6.96 -6.52 -15.15
N TYR A 66 -6.29 -6.67 -16.28
CA TYR A 66 -5.03 -5.98 -16.54
C TYR A 66 -5.29 -4.55 -17.02
N CYS A 67 -4.53 -3.62 -16.47
CA CYS A 67 -4.58 -2.22 -16.82
C CYS A 67 -3.19 -1.73 -17.24
N PRO A 68 -2.99 -1.31 -18.49
CA PRO A 68 -1.72 -0.71 -18.89
C PRO A 68 -1.53 0.72 -18.37
N ASP A 69 -2.63 1.39 -17.99
CA ASP A 69 -2.66 2.70 -17.35
C ASP A 69 -3.71 2.69 -16.22
N ILE A 70 -3.26 2.53 -14.97
CA ILE A 70 -4.14 2.46 -13.80
C ILE A 70 -5.00 3.72 -13.62
N SER A 71 -4.53 4.88 -14.11
CA SER A 71 -5.29 6.13 -14.05
C SER A 71 -6.50 6.15 -15.00
N ASN A 72 -6.55 5.20 -15.95
CA ASN A 72 -7.61 5.05 -16.95
C ASN A 72 -8.29 3.67 -16.87
N CYS A 73 -8.33 3.08 -15.67
CA CYS A 73 -8.89 1.75 -15.46
C CYS A 73 -10.41 1.71 -15.21
N GLY A 74 -11.04 2.88 -15.08
CA GLY A 74 -12.47 3.01 -14.76
C GLY A 74 -13.44 2.70 -15.90
N ARG A 75 -13.08 1.77 -16.79
CA ARG A 75 -13.82 1.42 -18.02
C ARG A 75 -13.83 -0.07 -18.24
N ILE A 76 -14.81 -0.55 -19.02
CA ILE A 76 -14.92 -1.96 -19.39
C ILE A 76 -13.63 -2.37 -20.12
N PRO A 77 -12.91 -3.40 -19.65
CA PRO A 77 -11.68 -3.85 -20.31
C PRO A 77 -11.99 -4.56 -21.62
N SER A 78 -11.06 -4.49 -22.58
CA SER A 78 -11.09 -5.37 -23.75
C SER A 78 -10.89 -6.83 -23.33
N ASN A 79 -11.41 -7.79 -24.09
CA ASN A 79 -11.25 -9.22 -23.80
C ASN A 79 -9.80 -9.66 -23.57
N ASN A 80 -8.81 -9.06 -24.25
CA ASN A 80 -7.39 -9.39 -24.07
C ASN A 80 -6.83 -9.01 -22.69
N ASN A 81 -7.50 -8.10 -21.98
CA ASN A 81 -7.11 -7.59 -20.67
C ASN A 81 -7.99 -8.15 -19.54
N LEU A 82 -8.75 -9.19 -19.84
CA LEU A 82 -9.70 -9.80 -18.93
C LEU A 82 -9.46 -11.31 -18.88
N CYS A 83 -9.43 -11.87 -17.69
CA CYS A 83 -9.59 -13.31 -17.47
C CYS A 83 -10.41 -13.54 -16.19
N TYR A 84 -10.75 -14.78 -15.88
CA TYR A 84 -11.58 -15.11 -14.72
C TYR A 84 -10.76 -15.85 -13.67
N GLY A 85 -10.74 -15.29 -12.46
CA GLY A 85 -10.06 -15.84 -11.31
C GLY A 85 -10.89 -16.88 -10.55
N PRO A 86 -10.33 -17.41 -9.44
CA PRO A 86 -11.04 -18.28 -8.52
C PRO A 86 -12.17 -17.53 -7.78
N THR A 87 -13.05 -18.28 -7.12
CA THR A 87 -14.13 -17.71 -6.27
C THR A 87 -13.63 -17.07 -4.98
N LYS A 88 -12.38 -17.34 -4.58
CA LYS A 88 -11.72 -16.78 -3.40
C LYS A 88 -10.35 -16.21 -3.75
N TRP A 89 -10.12 -14.95 -3.41
CA TRP A 89 -8.87 -14.24 -3.69
C TRP A 89 -7.73 -14.57 -2.73
N GLU A 90 -8.07 -14.73 -1.45
CA GLU A 90 -7.14 -15.00 -0.34
C GLU A 90 -6.68 -16.45 -0.38
N THR A 91 -5.70 -16.71 -1.22
CA THR A 91 -5.09 -18.02 -1.45
C THR A 91 -3.58 -17.91 -1.51
N SER A 92 -2.91 -19.01 -1.18
CA SER A 92 -1.46 -19.09 -1.27
C SER A 92 -0.94 -19.08 -2.72
N THR A 93 -1.77 -19.47 -3.70
CA THR A 93 -1.40 -19.58 -5.12
C THR A 93 -2.59 -19.33 -6.05
N GLY A 94 -2.99 -18.07 -6.20
CA GLY A 94 -3.99 -17.68 -7.19
C GLY A 94 -3.36 -17.50 -8.57
N SER A 95 -4.14 -17.76 -9.63
CA SER A 95 -3.67 -17.52 -10.99
C SER A 95 -4.82 -17.28 -11.97
N CYS A 96 -4.50 -16.60 -13.07
CA CYS A 96 -5.43 -16.29 -14.15
C CYS A 96 -4.66 -16.12 -15.46
N ARG A 97 -5.04 -16.85 -16.51
CA ARG A 97 -4.41 -16.77 -17.83
C ARG A 97 -5.23 -15.89 -18.76
N PHE A 98 -4.61 -14.82 -19.24
CA PHE A 98 -5.20 -13.91 -20.21
C PHE A 98 -5.24 -14.54 -21.60
N PRO A 99 -6.19 -14.14 -22.48
CA PRO A 99 -6.24 -14.61 -23.87
C PRO A 99 -4.96 -14.32 -24.66
N THR A 100 -4.18 -13.32 -24.27
CA THR A 100 -2.85 -13.02 -24.84
C THR A 100 -1.81 -14.10 -24.55
N GLY A 101 -2.10 -15.05 -23.66
CA GLY A 101 -1.21 -16.13 -23.26
C GLY A 101 -0.41 -15.85 -21.99
N VAL A 102 -0.40 -14.61 -21.50
CA VAL A 102 0.23 -14.21 -20.23
C VAL A 102 -0.57 -14.76 -19.06
N THR A 103 0.11 -15.33 -18.06
CA THR A 103 -0.51 -15.76 -16.81
C THR A 103 -0.10 -14.80 -15.69
N PHE A 104 -1.09 -14.21 -15.02
CA PHE A 104 -0.86 -13.50 -13.77
C PHE A 104 -1.09 -14.46 -12.61
N THR A 105 -0.13 -14.53 -11.69
CA THR A 105 -0.20 -15.30 -10.45
C THR A 105 -0.15 -14.37 -9.26
N TRP A 106 -0.72 -14.79 -8.14
CA TRP A 106 -0.68 -14.03 -6.90
C TRP A 106 -0.70 -14.89 -5.65
N ASN A 107 -0.26 -14.29 -4.55
CA ASN A 107 -0.44 -14.77 -3.20
C ASN A 107 -1.05 -13.62 -2.39
N ILE A 108 -2.14 -13.89 -1.68
CA ILE A 108 -2.77 -12.93 -0.76
C ILE A 108 -2.89 -13.63 0.59
N VAL A 109 -2.45 -12.97 1.66
CA VAL A 109 -2.51 -13.52 3.01
C VAL A 109 -3.94 -13.90 3.39
N ALA A 110 -4.07 -14.95 4.18
CA ALA A 110 -5.38 -15.32 4.73
C ALA A 110 -5.97 -14.14 5.52
N ASN A 111 -7.28 -13.94 5.41
CA ASN A 111 -8.02 -12.88 6.09
C ASN A 111 -7.54 -11.47 5.72
N ALA A 112 -6.97 -11.27 4.53
CA ALA A 112 -6.58 -9.94 4.04
C ALA A 112 -7.72 -8.91 4.07
N GLN A 113 -8.99 -9.35 4.06
CA GLN A 113 -10.15 -8.48 4.27
C GLN A 113 -10.25 -7.85 5.67
N GLU A 114 -9.55 -8.35 6.68
CA GLU A 114 -9.50 -7.77 8.03
C GLU A 114 -8.51 -6.59 8.13
N PHE A 115 -7.62 -6.45 7.15
CA PHE A 115 -6.60 -5.40 7.14
C PHE A 115 -7.22 -4.04 6.78
N PRO A 116 -6.60 -2.91 7.17
CA PRO A 116 -7.01 -1.59 6.71
C PRO A 116 -6.99 -1.48 5.19
N TYR A 117 -7.83 -0.60 4.63
CA TYR A 117 -7.75 -0.29 3.21
C TYR A 117 -6.35 0.20 2.82
N PHE A 118 -5.92 -0.16 1.62
CA PHE A 118 -4.62 0.13 1.04
C PHE A 118 -3.43 -0.56 1.72
N ALA A 119 -3.65 -1.39 2.74
CA ALA A 119 -2.61 -2.22 3.33
C ALA A 119 -2.04 -3.19 2.27
N VAL A 120 -0.73 -3.41 2.34
CA VAL A 120 -0.06 -4.46 1.56
C VAL A 120 -0.44 -5.82 2.15
N VAL A 121 -0.97 -6.70 1.31
CA VAL A 121 -1.56 -7.99 1.72
C VAL A 121 -1.06 -9.16 0.88
N GLY A 122 -0.17 -8.91 -0.08
CA GLY A 122 0.29 -9.94 -0.98
C GLY A 122 1.24 -9.47 -2.06
N SER A 123 1.53 -10.38 -2.97
CA SER A 123 2.38 -10.13 -4.15
C SER A 123 1.81 -10.83 -5.38
N GLY A 124 2.14 -10.29 -6.55
CA GLY A 124 1.72 -10.82 -7.84
C GLY A 124 2.87 -10.89 -8.85
N ASN A 125 2.71 -11.69 -9.91
CA ASN A 125 3.73 -11.86 -10.95
C ASN A 125 3.07 -12.21 -12.30
N ASN A 126 3.61 -11.71 -13.41
CA ASN A 126 3.17 -12.03 -14.77
C ASN A 126 4.27 -12.62 -15.68
N GLY A 127 5.33 -13.18 -15.08
CA GLY A 127 6.53 -13.66 -15.76
C GLY A 127 7.60 -12.59 -16.01
N ARG A 128 7.38 -11.34 -15.57
CA ARG A 128 8.37 -10.25 -15.69
C ARG A 128 9.23 -10.10 -14.43
N PRO A 129 10.44 -9.50 -14.53
CA PRO A 129 11.36 -9.36 -13.40
C PRO A 129 10.82 -8.51 -12.23
N ARG A 130 9.87 -7.61 -12.49
CA ARG A 130 9.27 -6.76 -11.46
C ARG A 130 7.99 -7.39 -10.96
N PRO A 131 7.96 -7.93 -9.71
CA PRO A 131 6.73 -8.40 -9.13
C PRO A 131 5.83 -7.22 -8.76
N PHE A 132 4.54 -7.50 -8.69
CA PHE A 132 3.52 -6.56 -8.22
C PHE A 132 3.37 -6.64 -6.71
N THR A 133 3.12 -5.51 -6.08
CA THR A 133 2.66 -5.40 -4.69
C THR A 133 1.15 -5.39 -4.66
N ILE A 134 0.53 -6.33 -3.95
CA ILE A 134 -0.93 -6.39 -3.84
C ILE A 134 -1.40 -5.66 -2.59
N ARG A 135 -2.36 -4.75 -2.78
CA ARG A 135 -3.01 -3.98 -1.72
C ARG A 135 -4.49 -4.28 -1.65
N LYS A 136 -5.05 -4.25 -0.44
CA LYS A 136 -6.50 -4.24 -0.23
C LYS A 136 -7.08 -2.95 -0.81
N ASP A 137 -8.08 -3.06 -1.66
CA ASP A 137 -8.76 -1.89 -2.22
C ASP A 137 -9.91 -1.44 -1.29
N ASN A 138 -10.46 -0.25 -1.53
CA ASN A 138 -11.60 0.28 -0.76
C ASN A 138 -12.96 -0.26 -1.25
N GLN A 139 -12.98 -1.23 -2.17
CA GLN A 139 -14.20 -1.86 -2.70
C GLN A 139 -15.12 -0.90 -3.47
N GLY A 140 -14.50 0.16 -4.00
CA GLY A 140 -15.12 1.06 -4.94
C GLY A 140 -15.53 0.35 -6.22
N VAL A 141 -16.59 0.85 -6.87
CA VAL A 141 -16.95 0.39 -8.21
C VAL A 141 -15.90 0.90 -9.18
N LEU A 142 -15.18 -0.02 -9.82
CA LEU A 142 -14.19 0.30 -10.84
C LEU A 142 -14.91 0.64 -12.17
N TYR A 143 -15.83 -0.21 -12.59
CA TYR A 143 -16.69 0.03 -13.75
C TYR A 143 -18.03 -0.69 -13.61
N ARG A 144 -18.97 -0.32 -14.49
CA ARG A 144 -20.20 -1.08 -14.72
C ARG A 144 -20.11 -1.81 -16.06
N ASP A 145 -20.47 -3.08 -16.09
CA ASP A 145 -20.42 -3.87 -17.32
C ASP A 145 -21.62 -3.60 -18.24
N GLY A 146 -21.65 -4.25 -19.41
CA GLY A 146 -22.75 -4.13 -20.37
C GLY A 146 -24.09 -4.70 -19.89
N GLN A 147 -24.11 -5.45 -18.78
CA GLN A 147 -25.31 -6.01 -18.15
C GLN A 147 -25.81 -5.15 -16.97
N GLY A 148 -25.10 -4.06 -16.64
CA GLY A 148 -25.42 -3.18 -15.52
C GLY A 148 -24.89 -3.66 -14.16
N TYR A 149 -24.03 -4.68 -14.14
CA TYR A 149 -23.40 -5.17 -12.92
C TYR A 149 -22.28 -4.23 -12.47
N ASN A 150 -22.15 -4.08 -11.15
CA ASN A 150 -21.09 -3.30 -10.55
C ASN A 150 -19.87 -4.19 -10.34
N CYS A 151 -18.76 -3.85 -10.99
CA CYS A 151 -17.48 -4.50 -10.78
C CYS A 151 -16.65 -3.73 -9.76
N ARG A 152 -16.49 -4.31 -8.57
CA ARG A 152 -15.81 -3.68 -7.44
C ARG A 152 -14.39 -4.19 -7.31
N ALA A 153 -13.44 -3.28 -7.13
CA ALA A 153 -12.05 -3.64 -6.87
C ALA A 153 -11.91 -4.18 -5.46
N ILE A 154 -11.48 -5.43 -5.31
CA ILE A 154 -11.24 -6.03 -3.99
C ILE A 154 -9.78 -5.89 -3.60
N TYR A 155 -8.90 -6.10 -4.58
CA TYR A 155 -7.47 -5.89 -4.46
C TYR A 155 -6.91 -5.28 -5.73
N VAL A 156 -5.79 -4.58 -5.57
CA VAL A 156 -5.04 -3.97 -6.67
C VAL A 156 -3.57 -4.37 -6.57
N ALA A 157 -3.00 -4.80 -7.69
CA ALA A 157 -1.60 -5.17 -7.83
C ALA A 157 -0.87 -4.09 -8.64
N VAL A 158 0.17 -3.47 -8.07
CA VAL A 158 0.97 -2.38 -8.67
C VAL A 158 2.46 -2.57 -8.44
#